data_AF-A0A961IGV2-F1
#
_entry.id   AF-A0A961IGV2-F1
#
_cell.length_a   1.000
_cell.length_b   1.000
_cell.length_c   1.000
_cell.angle_alpha   90.00
_cell.angle_beta   90.00
_cell.angle_gamma   90.00
#
_symmetry.space_group_name_H-M   'P 1'
#
loop_
_entity.id
_entity.type
_entity.pdbx_description
1 polymer ?
#
loop_
_entity_poly.entity_id
_entity_poly.type
_entity_poly.pdbx_seq_one_letter_code
_entity_poly.pdbx_strand_id
1 'polypeptide(L)'
;MLRWFIMPQYSADEVLQFAIRIEQTGGDFYRRLAERHRENRRLYDFFTYLAKEEEQHEDVFTDLVRYMNYEPAEQYNAEYFAYLRTQAD
;
A
#
# COMPACT_ATOMS: atom_id res chain seq x y z
N MET A 1 24.46 -6.96 25.06
CA MET A 1 23.65 -5.91 25.72
C MET A 1 23.87 -4.65 24.86
N LEU A 2 23.00 -4.11 24.02
CA LEU A 2 21.56 -4.22 23.73
C LEU A 2 21.39 -4.13 22.20
N ARG A 3 20.80 -5.15 21.57
CA ARG A 3 20.41 -5.14 20.15
C ARG A 3 18.89 -4.91 20.10
N TRP A 4 18.44 -3.71 20.49
CA TRP A 4 17.01 -3.39 20.61
C TRP A 4 16.62 -1.93 20.29
N PHE A 5 17.46 -1.14 19.62
CA PHE A 5 17.12 0.27 19.37
C PHE A 5 17.58 0.78 18.01
N ILE A 6 17.02 0.25 16.92
CA ILE A 6 16.77 0.99 15.67
C ILE A 6 15.58 0.29 14.98
N MET A 7 14.36 0.51 15.47
CA MET A 7 13.25 0.53 14.50
C MET A 7 13.31 1.94 13.91
N PRO A 8 13.34 2.12 12.57
CA PRO A 8 13.17 3.43 11.99
C PRO A 8 11.90 4.04 12.58
N GLN A 9 12.00 5.20 13.22
CA GLN A 9 10.80 5.98 13.50
C GLN A 9 10.32 6.48 12.14
N TYR A 10 9.38 5.75 11.55
CA TYR A 10 8.74 6.21 10.33
C TYR A 10 7.92 7.46 10.63
N SER A 11 7.99 8.44 9.73
CA SER A 11 7.10 9.59 9.78
C SER A 11 5.66 9.19 9.45
N ALA A 12 4.68 10.04 9.77
CA ALA A 12 3.29 9.78 9.44
C ALA A 12 3.07 9.67 7.92
N ASP A 13 3.78 10.45 7.11
CA ASP A 13 3.75 10.37 5.67
C ASP A 13 4.36 9.07 5.13
N GLU A 14 5.49 8.61 5.68
CA GLU A 14 6.09 7.33 5.31
C GLU A 14 5.14 6.17 5.59
N VAL A 15 4.44 6.20 6.74
CA VAL A 15 3.41 5.21 7.08
C VAL A 15 2.25 5.24 6.09
N LEU A 16 1.79 6.41 5.66
CA LEU A 16 0.74 6.52 4.64
C LEU A 16 1.19 6.04 3.26
N GLN A 17 2.46 6.28 2.90
CA GLN A 17 3.03 5.76 1.65
C GLN A 17 3.15 4.23 1.67
N PHE A 18 3.49 3.63 2.82
CA PHE A 18 3.41 2.18 2.99
C PHE A 18 1.98 1.67 2.85
N ALA A 19 1.01 2.34 3.47
CA ALA A 19 -0.39 1.95 3.38
C ALA A 19 -0.87 1.91 1.92
N ILE A 20 -0.62 2.98 1.15
CA ILE A 20 -0.93 3.04 -0.30
C ILE A 20 -0.30 1.85 -1.04
N ARG A 21 0.97 1.53 -0.78
CA ARG A 21 1.66 0.42 -1.43
C ARG A 21 1.07 -0.95 -1.06
N ILE A 22 0.66 -1.13 0.19
CA ILE A 22 0.01 -2.34 0.68
C ILE A 22 -1.32 -2.54 -0.05
N GLU A 23 -2.17 -1.52 -0.12
CA GLU A 23 -3.47 -1.60 -0.80
C GLU A 23 -3.29 -1.88 -2.30
N GLN A 24 -2.33 -1.24 -2.97
CA GLN A 24 -2.02 -1.51 -4.38
C GLN A 24 -1.63 -2.98 -4.61
N THR A 25 -0.75 -3.51 -3.75
CA THR A 25 -0.28 -4.90 -3.82
C THR A 25 -1.39 -5.89 -3.47
N GLY A 26 -2.25 -5.55 -2.50
CA GLY A 26 -3.44 -6.29 -2.11
C GLY A 26 -4.47 -6.37 -3.25
N GLY A 27 -4.79 -5.24 -3.87
CA GLY A 27 -5.68 -5.17 -5.03
C GLY A 27 -5.16 -6.01 -6.20
N ASP A 28 -3.86 -5.91 -6.50
CA ASP A 28 -3.18 -6.74 -7.50
C ASP A 28 -3.28 -8.24 -7.16
N PHE A 29 -3.07 -8.60 -5.90
CA PHE A 29 -3.16 -9.96 -5.41
C PHE A 29 -4.57 -10.54 -5.57
N TYR A 30 -5.60 -9.81 -5.15
CA TYR A 30 -6.98 -10.24 -5.29
C TYR A 30 -7.44 -10.30 -6.74
N ARG A 31 -7.02 -9.37 -7.60
CA ARG A 31 -7.27 -9.46 -9.05
C ARG A 31 -6.70 -10.77 -9.61
N ARG A 32 -5.46 -11.15 -9.27
CA ARG A 32 -4.88 -12.44 -9.70
C ARG A 32 -5.64 -13.65 -9.16
N LEU A 33 -6.16 -13.60 -7.94
CA LEU A 33 -6.99 -14.68 -7.39
C LEU A 33 -8.35 -14.79 -8.08
N ALA A 34 -8.99 -13.66 -8.40
CA ALA A 34 -10.21 -13.64 -9.20
C ALA A 34 -9.96 -14.31 -10.55
N GLU A 35 -8.90 -13.90 -11.26
CA GLU A 35 -8.50 -14.48 -12.54
C GLU A 35 -8.29 -16.00 -12.47
N ARG A 36 -7.62 -16.48 -11.41
CA ARG A 36 -7.38 -17.91 -11.18
C ARG A 36 -8.67 -18.71 -10.93
N HIS A 37 -9.73 -18.06 -10.47
CA HIS A 37 -10.99 -18.69 -10.07
C HIS A 37 -12.18 -18.31 -10.97
N ARG A 38 -11.94 -17.88 -12.21
CA ARG A 38 -12.99 -17.50 -13.19
C ARG A 38 -14.14 -18.51 -13.35
N GLU A 39 -13.85 -19.81 -13.24
CA GLU A 39 -14.87 -20.86 -13.37
C GLU A 39 -15.74 -21.03 -12.11
N ASN A 40 -15.27 -20.56 -10.95
CA ASN A 40 -16.03 -20.56 -9.71
C ASN A 40 -16.59 -19.16 -9.46
N ARG A 41 -17.82 -18.91 -9.90
CA ARG A 41 -18.48 -17.60 -9.80
C ARG A 41 -18.42 -17.00 -8.39
N ARG A 42 -18.65 -17.81 -7.34
CA ARG A 42 -18.63 -17.32 -5.96
C ARG A 42 -17.25 -16.80 -5.55
N LEU A 43 -16.18 -17.51 -5.92
CA LEU A 43 -14.82 -17.07 -5.62
C LEU A 43 -14.40 -15.89 -6.50
N TYR A 44 -14.76 -15.91 -7.79
CA TYR A 44 -14.51 -14.82 -8.71
C TYR A 44 -15.13 -13.51 -8.20
N ASP A 45 -16.42 -13.53 -7.85
CA ASP A 45 -17.14 -12.36 -7.37
C ASP A 45 -16.56 -11.88 -6.03
N PHE A 46 -16.19 -12.80 -5.13
CA PHE A 46 -15.59 -12.46 -3.84
C PHE A 46 -14.24 -11.77 -3.98
N PHE A 47 -13.31 -12.32 -4.77
CA PHE A 47 -12.00 -11.70 -4.96
C PHE A 47 -12.07 -10.41 -5.78
N THR A 48 -13.01 -10.31 -6.73
CA THR A 48 -13.27 -9.06 -7.45
C THR A 48 -13.79 -7.98 -6.51
N TYR A 49 -14.68 -8.34 -5.58
CA TYR A 49 -15.14 -7.42 -4.54
C TYR A 49 -13.98 -6.96 -3.66
N LEU A 50 -13.17 -7.87 -3.14
CA LEU A 50 -12.01 -7.50 -2.30
C LEU A 50 -11.04 -6.57 -3.04
N ALA A 51 -10.69 -6.86 -4.30
CA ALA A 51 -9.84 -5.98 -5.10
C ALA A 51 -10.39 -4.54 -5.20
N LYS A 52 -11.71 -4.40 -5.31
CA LYS A 52 -12.39 -3.10 -5.37
C LYS A 52 -12.43 -2.37 -4.01
N GLU A 53 -12.43 -3.10 -2.90
CA GLU A 53 -12.32 -2.49 -1.57
C GLU A 53 -10.91 -1.92 -1.36
N GLU A 54 -9.87 -2.62 -1.82
CA GLU A 54 -8.48 -2.11 -1.76
C GLU A 54 -8.30 -0.83 -2.59
N GLU A 55 -8.96 -0.71 -3.76
CA GLU A 55 -8.99 0.53 -4.55
C GLU A 55 -9.62 1.70 -3.75
N GLN A 56 -10.70 1.45 -2.99
CA GLN A 56 -11.31 2.46 -2.14
C GLN A 56 -10.40 2.85 -0.96
N HIS A 57 -9.66 1.90 -0.39
CA HIS A 57 -8.70 2.18 0.66
C HIS A 57 -7.51 3.00 0.14
N GLU A 58 -6.99 2.67 -1.04
CA GLU A 58 -5.94 3.45 -1.72
C GLU A 58 -6.37 4.92 -1.89
N ASP A 59 -7.60 5.16 -2.35
CA ASP A 59 -8.17 6.50 -2.49
C ASP A 59 -8.19 7.24 -1.14
N VAL A 60 -8.63 6.57 -0.06
CA VAL A 60 -8.66 7.15 1.30
C VAL A 60 -7.26 7.54 1.77
N PHE A 61 -6.26 6.67 1.61
CA PHE A 61 -4.90 6.99 2.03
C PHE A 61 -4.27 8.08 1.16
N THR A 62 -4.55 8.09 -0.14
CA THR A 62 -4.11 9.15 -1.05
C THR A 62 -4.68 10.50 -0.66
N ASP A 63 -5.97 10.54 -0.31
CA ASP A 63 -6.62 11.76 0.16
C ASP A 63 -6.04 12.22 1.50
N LEU A 64 -5.75 11.30 2.44
CA LEU A 64 -5.08 11.65 3.70
C LEU A 64 -3.71 12.30 3.47
N VAL A 65 -2.90 11.77 2.55
CA VAL A 65 -1.61 12.38 2.17
C VAL A 65 -1.81 13.82 1.69
N ARG A 66 -2.83 14.06 0.84
CA ARG A 66 -3.17 15.41 0.36
C ARG A 66 -3.62 16.32 1.49
N TYR A 67 -4.47 15.84 2.40
CA TYR A 67 -4.96 16.63 3.55
C TYR A 67 -3.85 17.07 4.50
N MET A 68 -2.78 16.29 4.63
CA MET A 68 -1.63 16.67 5.45
C MET A 68 -0.76 17.77 4.80
N ASN A 69 -1.13 18.28 3.60
CA ASN A 69 -0.28 19.13 2.77
C ASN A 69 1.14 18.55 2.63
N TYR A 70 1.21 17.22 2.51
CA TYR A 70 2.48 16.56 2.28
C TYR A 70 2.92 16.85 0.84
N GLU A 71 3.78 17.85 0.71
CA GLU A 71 4.68 17.97 -0.42
C GLU A 71 5.89 17.08 -0.09
N PRO A 72 6.21 16.06 -0.89
CA PRO A 72 7.47 15.35 -0.74
C PRO A 72 8.58 16.41 -0.74
N ALA A 73 9.28 16.58 0.38
CA ALA A 73 10.43 17.46 0.40
C ALA A 73 11.36 17.03 -0.75
N GLU A 74 11.92 17.96 -1.52
CA GLU A 74 12.87 17.62 -2.61
C GLU A 74 14.02 16.70 -2.13
N GLN A 75 14.24 16.63 -0.81
CA GLN A 75 15.17 15.76 -0.10
C GLN A 75 14.79 14.27 -0.12
N TYR A 76 13.51 13.93 -0.28
CA TYR A 76 13.06 12.57 -0.53
C TYR A 76 13.23 12.27 -2.03
N ASN A 77 14.46 11.94 -2.42
CA ASN A 77 14.75 11.54 -3.78
C ASN A 77 13.96 10.26 -4.14
N ALA A 78 13.76 10.02 -5.43
CA ALA A 78 13.05 8.81 -5.91
C ALA A 78 13.64 7.50 -5.37
N GLU A 79 14.93 7.50 -5.00
CA GLU A 79 15.63 6.35 -4.40
C GLU A 79 15.15 6.05 -2.98
N TYR A 80 14.85 7.08 -2.16
CA TYR A 80 14.28 6.89 -0.84
C TYR A 80 12.87 6.30 -0.91
N PHE A 81 12.02 6.81 -1.81
CA PHE A 81 10.71 6.20 -2.05
C PHE A 81 10.83 4.78 -2.61
N ALA A 82 11.80 4.52 -3.47
CA ALA A 82 12.10 3.16 -3.92
C ALA A 82 12.50 2.26 -2.74
N TYR A 83 13.34 2.75 -1.82
CA TYR A 83 13.70 2.03 -0.60
C TYR A 83 12.47 1.70 0.26
N LEU A 84 11.59 2.68 0.52
CA LEU A 84 10.35 2.43 1.25
C LEU A 84 9.50 1.35 0.56
N ARG A 85 9.37 1.40 -0.77
CA ARG A 85 8.63 0.38 -1.52
C ARG A 85 9.18 -1.03 -1.29
N THR A 86 10.51 -1.20 -1.23
CA THR A 86 11.11 -2.52 -0.95
C THR A 86 10.81 -3.08 0.44
N GLN A 87 10.37 -2.25 1.40
CA GLN A 87 10.02 -2.70 2.75
C GLN A 87 8.56 -3.13 2.88
N ALA A 88 7.71 -2.76 1.91
CA ALA A 88 6.28 -3.06 1.89
C ALA A 88 5.87 -4.12 0.85
N ASP A 89 6.84 -4.66 0.11
CA ASP A 89 6.69 -5.82 -0.79
C ASP A 89 6.84 -7.14 0.00
#